data_AF-A0AAU1UQ25-F1
#
_entry.id   AF-A0AAU1UQ25-F1
#
_cell.length_a   1.000
_cell.length_b   1.000
_cell.length_c   1.000
_cell.angle_alpha   90.00
_cell.angle_beta   90.00
_cell.angle_gamma   90.00
#
_symmetry.space_group_name_H-M   'P 1'
#
loop_
_entity.id
_entity.type
_entity.pdbx_description
1 polymer ?
#
loop_
_entity_poly.entity_id
_entity_poly.type
_entity_poly.pdbx_seq_one_letter_code
_entity_poly.pdbx_strand_id
1 'polypeptide(L)' 'MTGAFQGFAAVIDGGDCTVEGQQSLHFSDLGTLLAASSGQDISADVITMVQRLVQRRINARHGDKGFARIIESIKQPG' A
#
# COMPACT_ATOMS: atom_id res chain seq x y z
N MET A 1 1.74 21.62 -4.52
CA MET A 1 1.46 20.16 -4.53
C MET A 1 1.26 19.57 -3.12
N THR A 2 1.30 20.35 -2.04
CA THR A 2 1.16 19.82 -0.66
C THR A 2 -0.28 19.83 -0.13
N GLY A 3 -1.23 20.46 -0.82
CA GLY A 3 -2.62 20.56 -0.37
C GLY A 3 -3.32 19.20 -0.14
N ALA A 4 -2.88 18.15 -0.85
CA ALA A 4 -3.41 16.79 -0.67
C ALA A 4 -2.95 16.12 0.64
N PHE A 5 -1.87 16.61 1.28
CA PHE A 5 -1.32 15.97 2.47
C PHE A 5 -2.27 15.95 3.66
N GLN A 6 -3.07 17.01 3.83
CA GLN A 6 -4.09 17.06 4.87
C GLN A 6 -5.14 15.96 4.68
N GLY A 7 -5.53 15.68 3.43
CA GLY A 7 -6.46 14.60 3.10
C GLY A 7 -5.88 13.22 3.42
N PHE A 8 -4.62 12.97 3.06
CA PHE A 8 -3.96 11.70 3.40
C PHE A 8 -3.78 11.51 4.90
N ALA A 9 -3.39 12.57 5.62
CA ALA A 9 -3.27 12.54 7.07
C ALA A 9 -4.61 12.21 7.74
N ALA A 10 -5.71 12.84 7.31
CA ALA A 10 -7.04 12.55 7.87
C ALA A 10 -7.45 11.07 7.73
N VAL A 11 -7.15 10.43 6.59
CA VAL A 11 -7.43 8.99 6.39
C VAL A 11 -6.56 8.11 7.29
N ILE A 12 -5.28 8.44 7.42
CA ILE A 12 -4.33 7.66 8.24
C ILE A 12 -4.66 7.81 9.73
N ASP A 13 -4.95 9.03 10.18
CA ASP A 13 -5.24 9.33 11.58
C ASP A 13 -6.63 8.83 11.99
N GLY A 14 -7.60 8.85 11.07
CA GLY A 14 -8.94 8.30 11.29
C GLY A 14 -8.98 6.76 11.29
N GLY A 15 -7.98 6.08 10.72
CA GLY A 15 -7.90 4.62 10.67
C GLY A 15 -8.93 3.94 9.75
N ASP A 16 -9.82 4.72 9.14
CA ASP A 16 -10.82 4.27 8.19
C ASP A 16 -10.32 4.45 6.74
N CYS A 17 -9.90 3.34 6.15
CA CYS A 17 -9.45 3.29 4.76
C CYS A 17 -10.57 2.87 3.80
N THR A 18 -11.84 3.04 4.19
CA THR A 18 -13.01 2.75 3.32
C THR A 18 -13.66 4.00 2.75
N VAL A 19 -13.18 5.19 3.15
CA VAL A 19 -13.63 6.48 2.62
C VAL A 19 -13.43 6.60 1.10
N GLU A 20 -14.19 7.48 0.47
CA GLU A 20 -14.11 7.70 -0.97
C GLU A 20 -12.71 8.18 -1.44
N GLY A 21 -12.41 7.92 -2.70
CA GLY A 21 -11.13 8.30 -3.32
C GLY A 21 -9.94 7.43 -2.92
N GLN A 22 -10.16 6.39 -2.11
CA GLN A 22 -9.12 5.42 -1.77
C GLN A 22 -8.95 4.36 -2.87
N GLN A 23 -7.69 4.11 -3.25
CA GLN A 23 -7.34 2.99 -4.11
C GLN A 23 -7.14 1.74 -3.28
N SER A 24 -7.78 0.63 -3.65
CA SER A 24 -7.71 -0.61 -2.87
C SER A 24 -6.30 -1.23 -2.87
N LEU A 25 -6.01 -2.06 -1.86
CA LEU A 25 -4.77 -2.81 -1.77
C LEU A 25 -4.65 -3.86 -2.88
N HIS A 26 -5.75 -4.47 -3.33
CA HIS A 26 -5.76 -5.36 -4.49
C HIS A 26 -5.35 -4.64 -5.77
N PHE A 27 -5.85 -3.43 -6.00
CA PHE A 27 -5.43 -2.64 -7.15
C PHE A 27 -3.97 -2.18 -7.01
N SER A 28 -3.53 -1.89 -5.79
CA SER A 28 -2.18 -1.39 -5.50
C SER A 28 -1.12 -2.49 -5.38
N ASP A 29 -1.47 -3.74 -5.71
CA ASP A 29 -0.52 -4.84 -5.75
C ASP A 29 0.52 -4.62 -6.86
N LEU A 30 1.80 -4.73 -6.50
CA LEU A 30 2.95 -4.47 -7.36
C LEU A 30 3.61 -5.77 -7.86
N GLY A 31 2.97 -6.94 -7.68
CA GLY A 31 3.53 -8.23 -8.05
C GLY A 31 3.90 -8.32 -9.53
N THR A 32 3.08 -7.77 -10.42
CA THR A 32 3.38 -7.71 -11.86
C THR A 32 4.60 -6.84 -12.16
N LEU A 33 4.74 -5.71 -11.47
CA LEU A 33 5.89 -4.83 -11.63
C LEU A 33 7.18 -5.51 -11.17
N LEU A 34 7.15 -6.23 -10.05
CA LEU A 34 8.29 -7.02 -9.57
C LEU A 34 8.71 -8.10 -10.56
N ALA A 35 7.74 -8.84 -11.12
CA ALA A 35 8.02 -9.87 -12.12
C ALA A 35 8.66 -9.27 -13.39
N ALA A 36 8.14 -8.13 -13.86
CA ALA A 36 8.67 -7.44 -15.03
C ALA A 36 10.07 -6.85 -14.82
N SER A 37 10.37 -6.34 -13.62
CA SER A 37 11.72 -5.84 -13.29
C SER A 37 12.74 -6.96 -13.25
N SER A 38 12.40 -8.10 -12.63
CA SER A 38 13.25 -9.29 -12.57
C SER A 38 13.59 -9.81 -13.97
N GLY A 39 12.61 -9.86 -14.87
CA GLY A 39 12.81 -10.29 -16.26
C GLY A 39 13.66 -9.35 -17.11
N GLN A 40 14.03 -8.17 -16.61
CA GLN A 40 14.84 -7.17 -17.29
C GLN A 40 16.17 -6.86 -16.57
N ASP A 41 16.54 -7.66 -15.56
CA ASP A 41 17.72 -7.43 -14.72
C ASP A 41 17.73 -6.05 -14.03
N ILE A 42 16.54 -5.49 -13.74
CA ILE A 42 16.38 -4.21 -13.05
C ILE A 42 16.16 -4.48 -11.55
N SER A 43 16.94 -3.82 -10.68
CA SER A 43 16.72 -3.91 -9.23
C SER A 43 15.32 -3.41 -8.84
N ALA A 44 14.65 -4.17 -7.98
CA ALA A 44 13.31 -3.88 -7.50
C ALA A 44 13.24 -3.77 -5.97
N ASP A 45 14.35 -3.44 -5.31
CA ASP A 45 14.47 -3.53 -3.84
C ASP A 45 13.45 -2.64 -3.09
N VAL A 46 13.29 -1.39 -3.54
CA VAL A 46 12.33 -0.46 -2.93
C VAL A 46 10.88 -0.91 -3.17
N ILE A 47 10.58 -1.39 -4.38
CA ILE A 47 9.25 -1.89 -4.75
C ILE A 47 8.92 -3.13 -3.92
N THR A 48 9.90 -4.01 -3.71
CA THR A 48 9.77 -5.23 -2.89
C THR A 48 9.38 -4.89 -1.46
N MET A 49 9.97 -3.84 -0.89
CA MET A 49 9.62 -3.37 0.45
C MET A 49 8.16 -2.89 0.52
N VAL A 50 7.68 -2.10 -0.44
CA VAL A 50 6.28 -1.66 -0.49
C VAL A 50 5.32 -2.85 -0.69
N GLN A 51 5.64 -3.75 -1.62
CA GLN A 51 4.83 -4.95 -1.89
C GLN A 51 4.66 -5.81 -0.64
N ARG A 52 5.71 -5.94 0.19
CA ARG A 52 5.60 -6.66 1.48
C ARG A 52 4.58 -6.02 2.41
N LEU A 53 4.50 -4.68 2.47
CA LEU A 53 3.52 -3.99 3.31
C LEU A 53 2.08 -4.18 2.78
N VAL A 54 1.90 -4.15 1.46
CA VAL A 54 0.63 -4.44 0.78
C VAL A 54 0.18 -5.87 1.09
N GLN A 55 1.06 -6.84 0.89
CA GLN A 55 0.74 -8.26 1.08
C GLN A 55 0.35 -8.59 2.52
N ARG A 56 1.01 -8.00 3.52
CA ARG A 56 0.62 -8.17 4.94
C ARG A 56 -0.84 -7.77 5.17
N ARG A 57 -1.29 -6.68 4.55
CA ARG A 57 -2.66 -6.19 4.71
C ARG A 57 -3.68 -7.01 3.90
N ILE A 58 -3.32 -7.45 2.70
CA ILE A 58 -4.15 -8.40 1.93
C ILE A 58 -4.35 -9.70 2.73
N ASN A 59 -3.26 -10.27 3.26
CA ASN A 59 -3.30 -11.49 4.08
C ASN A 59 -4.14 -11.31 5.35
N ALA A 60 -4.16 -10.09 5.93
CA ALA A 60 -5.03 -9.70 7.04
C ALA A 60 -6.48 -9.38 6.63
N ARG A 61 -6.94 -9.83 5.44
CA ARG A 61 -8.30 -9.63 4.91
C ARG A 61 -8.68 -8.14 4.77
N HIS A 62 -7.74 -7.34 4.31
CA HIS A 62 -7.96 -5.91 4.04
C HIS A 62 -7.78 -5.54 2.57
N GLY A 63 -7.76 -6.50 1.65
CA GLY A 63 -7.49 -6.26 0.22
C GLY A 63 -8.37 -5.20 -0.45
N ASP A 64 -9.63 -5.08 -0.03
CA ASP A 64 -10.58 -4.10 -0.57
C ASP A 64 -10.46 -2.71 0.08
N LYS A 65 -9.64 -2.57 1.13
CA LYS A 65 -9.41 -1.31 1.83
C LYS A 65 -8.34 -0.48 1.13
N GLY A 66 -8.38 0.83 1.37
CA GLY A 66 -7.45 1.81 0.83
C GLY A 66 -5.98 1.55 1.13
N PHE A 67 -5.12 1.92 0.19
CA PHE A 67 -3.66 1.80 0.27
C PHE A 67 -3.06 2.44 1.53
N ALA A 68 -3.64 3.53 2.05
CA ALA A 68 -3.21 4.19 3.28
C ALA A 68 -3.05 3.22 4.47
N ARG A 69 -3.76 2.10 4.47
CA ARG A 69 -3.69 1.06 5.50
C ARG A 69 -2.33 0.36 5.59
N ILE A 70 -1.44 0.48 4.60
CA ILE A 70 -0.07 -0.08 4.72
C ILE A 70 0.71 0.54 5.89
N ILE A 71 0.35 1.75 6.33
CA ILE A 71 0.95 2.40 7.51
C ILE A 71 0.76 1.56 8.77
N GLU A 72 -0.34 0.83 8.89
CA GLU A 72 -0.54 -0.07 10.03
C GLU A 72 0.49 -1.21 10.02
N SER A 73 1.06 -1.61 8.87
CA SER A 73 2.17 -2.60 8.79
C SER A 73 3.49 -2.07 9.31
N ILE A 74 3.60 -0.75 9.46
CA ILE A 74 4.76 -0.06 10.01
C ILE A 74 4.55 0.17 11.51
N LYS A 75 3.36 0.67 11.90
CA LYS A 75 2.99 0.88 13.31
C LYS A 75 2.92 -0.44 14.09
N GLN A 76 2.43 -1.50 13.45
CA GLN A 76 2.17 -2.82 14.04
C GLN A 76 2.68 -3.91 13.09
N PRO A 77 3.97 -4.27 13.17
CA PRO A 77 4.62 -5.16 12.20
C PRO A 77 4.30 -6.65 12.38
N GLY A 78 3.47 -7.02 13.36
CA GLY A 78 3.09 -8.39 13.71
C GLY A 78 2.44 -9.17 12.59
#